data_AF-A0A085U1K6-F1
#
_entry.id   AF-A0A085U1K6-F1
#
_cell.length_a   1.000
_cell.length_b   1.000
_cell.length_c   1.000
_cell.angle_alpha   90.00
_cell.angle_beta   90.00
_cell.angle_gamma   90.00
#
_symmetry.space_group_name_H-M   'P 1'
#
loop_
_entity.id
_entity.type
_entity.pdbx_description
1 polymer ?
#
loop_
_entity_poly.entity_id
_entity_poly.type
_entity_poly.pdbx_seq_one_letter_code
_entity_poly.pdbx_strand_id
1 'polypeptide(L)'
;MAQKHRHPVIDWNRMTDRQRQMKARAENLTAQIALDQHREHDRANKALFASLESVLAQLADTPKAEEFFRLFSETATLANAKRIANHPDCPDVVRDEIALRIEKTGATRGREGAASVAPGQSVNASEG
;
A
#
# COMPACT_ATOMS: atom_id res chain seq x y z
N MET A 1 50.96 -15.28 11.96
CA MET A 1 50.10 -14.55 12.94
C MET A 1 49.32 -13.49 12.16
N ALA A 2 48.04 -13.69 11.89
CA ALA A 2 47.23 -12.72 11.12
C ALA A 2 46.74 -11.60 12.05
N GLN A 3 47.19 -10.37 11.81
CA GLN A 3 46.66 -9.20 12.51
C GLN A 3 45.19 -9.01 12.09
N LYS A 4 44.28 -9.31 13.00
CA LYS A 4 42.84 -9.08 12.83
C LYS A 4 42.62 -7.56 12.85
N HIS A 5 42.51 -6.93 11.69
CA HIS A 5 42.16 -5.51 11.58
C HIS A 5 40.78 -5.29 12.21
N ARG A 6 40.77 -4.73 13.43
CA ARG A 6 39.53 -4.32 14.09
C ARG A 6 38.99 -3.10 13.35
N HIS A 7 37.76 -3.19 12.84
CA HIS A 7 37.07 -2.01 12.32
C HIS A 7 36.98 -0.97 13.43
N PRO A 8 37.40 0.29 13.18
CA PRO A 8 37.32 1.33 14.20
C PRO A 8 35.84 1.54 14.57
N VAL A 9 35.53 1.32 15.85
CA VAL A 9 34.21 1.64 16.40
C VAL A 9 34.10 3.16 16.44
N ILE A 10 33.18 3.72 15.66
CA ILE A 10 32.92 5.16 15.64
C ILE A 10 32.25 5.51 16.97
N ASP A 11 33.00 6.18 17.85
CA ASP A 11 32.44 6.78 19.06
C ASP A 11 31.67 8.05 18.69
N TRP A 12 30.35 7.93 18.65
CA TRP A 12 29.44 9.03 18.31
C TRP A 12 29.55 10.23 19.25
N ASN A 13 30.03 10.03 20.49
CA ASN A 13 30.26 11.11 21.46
C ASN A 13 31.59 11.85 21.24
N ARG A 14 32.47 11.34 20.37
CA ARG A 14 33.77 11.93 20.00
C ARG A 14 33.86 12.35 18.53
N MET A 15 32.72 12.63 17.87
CA MET A 15 32.74 13.23 16.54
C MET A 15 33.28 14.66 16.60
N THR A 16 34.37 14.90 15.87
CA THR A 16 34.89 16.25 15.60
C THR A 16 33.84 17.09 14.89
N ASP A 17 33.89 18.41 15.04
CA ASP A 17 32.94 19.31 14.37
C ASP A 17 32.93 19.13 12.85
N ARG A 18 34.09 18.82 12.25
CA ARG A 18 34.21 18.47 10.83
C ARG A 18 33.41 17.21 10.48
N GLN A 19 33.46 16.18 11.31
CA GLN A 19 32.66 14.97 11.09
C GLN A 19 31.16 15.24 11.28
N ARG A 20 30.77 16.08 12.25
CA ARG A 20 29.35 16.48 12.44
C ARG A 20 28.82 17.24 11.23
N GLN A 21 29.61 18.18 10.70
CA GLN A 21 29.27 18.91 9.48
C GLN A 21 29.15 17.98 8.28
N MET A 22 30.05 17.01 8.12
CA MET A 22 29.96 16.03 7.03
C MET A 22 28.72 15.13 7.17
N LYS A 23 28.38 14.69 8.39
CA LYS A 23 27.16 13.92 8.65
C LYS A 23 25.90 14.73 8.33
N ALA A 24 25.80 15.97 8.80
CA ALA A 24 24.67 16.84 8.52
C ALA A 24 24.50 17.12 7.01
N ARG A 25 25.62 17.27 6.27
CA ARG A 25 25.60 17.39 4.81
C ARG A 25 25.11 16.12 4.14
N ALA A 26 25.54 14.95 4.59
CA ALA A 26 25.08 13.66 4.07
C ALA A 26 23.58 13.46 4.33
N GLU A 27 23.10 13.75 5.53
CA GLU A 27 21.67 13.68 5.89
C GLU A 27 20.81 14.63 5.04
N ASN A 28 21.27 15.86 4.84
CA ASN A 28 20.59 16.82 3.98
C ASN A 28 20.56 16.35 2.52
N LEU A 29 21.67 15.81 2.01
CA LEU A 29 21.71 15.24 0.66
C LEU A 29 20.75 14.06 0.50
N THR A 30 20.67 13.16 1.49
CA THR A 30 19.72 12.05 1.48
C THR A 30 18.27 12.54 1.49
N ALA A 31 17.96 13.55 2.30
CA ALA A 31 16.64 14.16 2.32
C ALA A 31 16.29 14.80 0.96
N GLN A 32 17.24 15.50 0.34
CA GLN A 32 17.06 16.10 -0.97
C GLN A 32 16.83 15.06 -2.06
N ILE A 33 17.59 13.96 -2.06
CA ILE A 33 17.40 12.84 -2.98
C ILE A 33 16.00 12.22 -2.82
N ALA A 34 15.55 12.02 -1.58
CA ALA A 34 14.21 11.48 -1.32
C ALA A 34 13.11 12.41 -1.85
N LEU A 35 13.26 13.73 -1.67
CA LEU A 35 12.34 14.72 -2.22
C LEU A 35 12.34 14.72 -3.75
N ASP A 36 13.50 14.62 -4.38
CA ASP A 36 13.61 14.63 -5.84
C ASP A 36 13.05 13.33 -6.44
N GLN A 37 13.27 12.17 -5.81
CA GLN A 37 12.61 10.92 -6.19
C GLN A 37 11.09 11.02 -6.07
N HIS A 38 10.59 11.57 -4.96
CA HIS A 38 9.15 11.76 -4.77
C HIS A 38 8.55 12.65 -5.87
N ARG A 39 9.21 13.78 -6.18
CA ARG A 39 8.79 14.68 -7.27
C ARG A 39 8.78 13.99 -8.63
N GLU A 40 9.76 13.14 -8.91
CA GLU A 40 9.81 12.41 -10.17
C GLU A 40 8.68 11.38 -10.27
N HIS A 41 8.40 10.66 -9.19
CA HIS A 41 7.22 9.79 -9.11
C HIS A 41 5.91 10.57 -9.30
N ASP A 42 5.79 11.76 -8.71
CA ASP A 42 4.60 12.60 -8.89
C ASP A 42 4.43 13.05 -10.34
N ARG A 43 5.52 13.42 -11.02
CA ARG A 43 5.49 13.76 -12.45
C ARG A 43 5.05 12.58 -13.31
N ALA A 44 5.63 11.41 -13.07
CA ALA A 44 5.28 10.18 -13.80
C ALA A 44 3.79 9.83 -13.56
N ASN A 45 3.34 9.86 -12.31
CA ASN A 45 1.94 9.61 -11.95
C ASN A 45 1.00 10.62 -12.63
N LYS A 46 1.36 11.91 -12.64
CA LYS A 46 0.55 12.94 -13.30
C LYS A 46 0.41 12.70 -14.80
N ALA A 47 1.48 12.29 -15.48
CA ALA A 47 1.43 11.96 -16.91
C ALA A 47 0.56 10.71 -17.18
N LEU A 48 0.65 9.70 -16.32
CA LEU A 48 -0.21 8.51 -16.38
C LEU A 48 -1.67 8.88 -16.18
N PHE A 49 -2.01 9.69 -15.17
CA PHE A 49 -3.39 10.13 -14.93
C PHE A 49 -3.95 10.95 -16.08
N ALA A 50 -3.19 11.88 -16.65
CA ALA A 50 -3.64 12.64 -17.84
C ALA A 50 -3.93 11.73 -19.04
N SER A 51 -3.12 10.67 -19.21
CA SER A 51 -3.33 9.68 -20.27
C SER A 51 -4.59 8.85 -20.01
N LEU A 52 -4.81 8.44 -18.75
CA LEU A 52 -6.00 7.71 -18.33
C LEU A 52 -7.28 8.55 -18.49
N GLU A 53 -7.27 9.83 -18.10
CA GLU A 53 -8.40 10.74 -18.30
C GLU A 53 -8.77 10.87 -19.78
N SER A 54 -7.77 10.97 -20.66
CA SER A 54 -8.00 10.98 -22.12
C SER A 54 -8.63 9.69 -22.62
N VAL A 55 -8.18 8.54 -22.12
CA VAL A 55 -8.79 7.23 -22.44
C VAL A 55 -10.22 7.16 -21.92
N LEU A 56 -10.48 7.56 -20.68
CA LEU A 56 -11.82 7.54 -20.09
C LEU A 56 -12.79 8.45 -20.86
N ALA A 57 -12.34 9.64 -21.29
CA ALA A 57 -13.14 10.53 -22.11
C ALA A 57 -13.50 9.92 -23.48
N GLN A 58 -12.59 9.14 -24.09
CA GLN A 58 -12.87 8.43 -25.34
C GLN A 58 -13.79 7.22 -25.16
N LEU A 59 -13.75 6.59 -23.99
CA LEU A 59 -14.56 5.41 -23.67
C LEU A 59 -15.93 5.77 -23.08
N ALA A 60 -16.18 7.03 -22.75
CA ALA A 60 -17.44 7.50 -22.19
C ALA A 60 -18.64 6.98 -22.98
N ASP A 61 -19.65 6.48 -22.27
CA ASP A 61 -20.89 5.90 -22.82
C ASP A 61 -20.70 4.69 -23.75
N THR A 62 -19.52 4.05 -23.72
CA THR A 62 -19.27 2.80 -24.45
C THR A 62 -19.22 1.60 -23.51
N PRO A 63 -19.58 0.39 -23.97
CA PRO A 63 -19.44 -0.84 -23.17
C PRO A 63 -17.97 -1.13 -22.80
N LYS A 64 -17.00 -0.54 -23.52
CA LYS A 64 -15.58 -0.66 -23.20
C LYS A 64 -15.18 0.08 -21.92
N ALA A 65 -15.94 1.10 -21.50
CA ALA A 65 -15.72 1.74 -20.20
C ALA A 65 -15.97 0.75 -19.06
N GLU A 66 -17.05 -0.04 -19.13
CA GLU A 66 -17.33 -1.08 -18.15
C GLU A 66 -16.21 -2.12 -18.07
N GLU A 67 -15.75 -2.62 -19.22
CA GLU A 67 -14.63 -3.58 -19.28
C GLU A 67 -13.34 -3.00 -18.69
N PHE A 68 -13.04 -1.74 -19.00
CA PHE A 68 -11.89 -1.04 -18.44
C PHE A 68 -11.97 -0.96 -16.91
N PHE A 69 -13.11 -0.49 -16.38
CA PHE A 69 -13.31 -0.36 -14.94
C PHE A 69 -13.31 -1.71 -14.22
N ARG A 70 -13.87 -2.76 -14.83
CA ARG A 70 -13.82 -4.14 -14.31
C ARG A 70 -12.37 -4.62 -14.16
N LEU A 71 -11.59 -4.59 -15.23
CA LEU A 71 -10.18 -5.01 -15.22
C LEU A 71 -9.36 -4.20 -14.21
N PHE A 72 -9.59 -2.89 -14.16
CA PHE A 72 -8.90 -2.01 -13.24
C PHE A 72 -9.25 -2.31 -11.79
N SER A 73 -10.52 -2.61 -11.50
CA SER A 73 -10.98 -2.97 -10.15
C SER A 73 -10.50 -4.35 -9.70
N GLU A 74 -10.44 -5.33 -10.61
CA GLU A 74 -10.04 -6.71 -10.33
C GLU A 74 -8.62 -6.78 -9.77
N THR A 75 -7.69 -6.06 -10.40
CA THR A 75 -6.28 -6.00 -9.99
C THR A 75 -6.03 -5.03 -8.83
N ALA A 76 -6.98 -4.14 -8.53
CA ALA A 76 -6.84 -3.16 -7.46
C ALA A 76 -6.97 -3.78 -6.06
N THR A 77 -6.11 -3.32 -5.13
CA THR A 77 -6.28 -3.57 -3.70
C THR A 77 -7.67 -3.14 -3.23
N LEU A 78 -8.16 -3.70 -2.12
CA LEU A 78 -9.51 -3.37 -1.62
C LEU A 78 -9.70 -1.85 -1.38
N ALA A 79 -8.67 -1.17 -0.87
CA ALA A 79 -8.71 0.28 -0.66
C ALA A 79 -8.81 1.05 -1.99
N ASN A 80 -8.09 0.61 -3.02
CA ASN A 80 -8.12 1.25 -4.33
C ASN A 80 -9.42 0.94 -5.07
N ALA A 81 -9.96 -0.27 -4.96
CA ALA A 81 -11.27 -0.60 -5.53
C ALA A 81 -12.40 0.25 -4.93
N LYS A 82 -12.37 0.52 -3.62
CA LYS A 82 -13.29 1.48 -3.00
C LYS A 82 -13.19 2.87 -3.62
N ARG A 83 -11.97 3.34 -3.92
CA ARG A 83 -11.76 4.63 -4.60
C ARG A 83 -12.28 4.59 -6.04
N ILE A 84 -12.09 3.48 -6.76
CA ILE A 84 -12.61 3.28 -8.11
C ILE A 84 -14.14 3.32 -8.11
N ALA A 85 -14.80 2.63 -7.18
CA ALA A 85 -16.27 2.64 -7.07
C ALA A 85 -16.85 4.05 -6.82
N ASN A 86 -16.10 4.90 -6.11
CA ASN A 86 -16.50 6.29 -5.84
C ASN A 86 -16.20 7.26 -7.00
N HIS A 87 -15.58 6.80 -8.09
CA HIS A 87 -15.26 7.65 -9.23
C HIS A 87 -16.55 8.02 -10.01
N PRO A 88 -16.73 9.28 -10.45
CA PRO A 88 -17.94 9.70 -11.16
C PRO A 88 -18.19 8.87 -12.43
N ASP A 89 -17.13 8.59 -13.19
CA ASP A 89 -17.22 7.84 -14.45
C ASP A 89 -17.33 6.32 -14.28
N CYS A 90 -17.32 5.82 -13.03
CA CYS A 90 -17.43 4.37 -12.78
C CYS A 90 -18.86 3.90 -13.10
N PRO A 91 -19.07 2.88 -13.94
CA PRO A 91 -20.41 2.36 -14.22
C PRO A 91 -21.03 1.69 -12.99
N ASP A 92 -22.36 1.81 -12.84
CA ASP A 92 -23.09 1.25 -11.68
C ASP A 92 -22.87 -0.25 -11.49
N VAL A 93 -22.84 -1.00 -12.60
CA VAL A 93 -22.57 -2.44 -12.59
C VAL A 93 -21.23 -2.76 -11.92
N VAL A 94 -20.19 -1.96 -12.19
CA VAL A 94 -18.87 -2.14 -11.58
C VAL A 94 -18.88 -1.72 -10.11
N ARG A 95 -19.64 -0.66 -9.75
CA ARG A 95 -19.82 -0.27 -8.34
C ARG A 95 -20.41 -1.41 -7.52
N ASP A 96 -21.45 -2.06 -8.04
CA ASP A 96 -22.12 -3.18 -7.39
C ASP A 96 -21.20 -4.41 -7.24
N GLU A 97 -20.41 -4.72 -8.27
CA GLU A 97 -19.41 -5.80 -8.22
C GLU A 97 -18.35 -5.54 -7.13
N ILE A 98 -17.88 -4.30 -7.03
CA ILE A 98 -16.93 -3.91 -5.98
C ILE A 98 -17.59 -4.00 -4.60
N ALA A 99 -18.84 -3.58 -4.45
CA ALA A 99 -19.59 -3.69 -3.20
C ALA A 99 -19.72 -5.14 -2.73
N LEU A 100 -20.11 -6.05 -3.64
CA LEU A 100 -20.17 -7.49 -3.37
C LEU A 100 -18.80 -8.05 -2.96
N ARG A 101 -17.71 -7.61 -3.61
CA ARG A 101 -16.35 -8.04 -3.26
C ARG A 101 -15.95 -7.58 -1.86
N ILE A 102 -16.35 -6.36 -1.47
CA ILE A 102 -16.11 -5.81 -0.13
C ILE A 102 -16.88 -6.64 0.91
N GLU A 103 -18.15 -6.92 0.65
CA GLU A 103 -18.98 -7.72 1.54
C GLU A 103 -18.39 -9.13 1.76
N LYS A 104 -18.01 -9.82 0.68
CA LYS A 104 -17.37 -11.14 0.75
C LYS A 104 -16.08 -11.11 1.58
N THR A 105 -15.25 -10.08 1.39
CA THR A 105 -13.99 -9.93 2.15
C THR A 105 -14.25 -9.64 3.63
N GLY A 106 -15.31 -8.89 3.95
CA GLY A 106 -15.76 -8.67 5.34
C GLY A 106 -16.30 -9.94 5.97
N ALA A 107 -17.07 -10.73 5.22
CA ALA A 107 -17.66 -11.98 5.67
C ALA A 107 -16.60 -13.07 5.96
N THR A 108 -15.55 -13.18 5.15
CA THR A 108 -14.44 -14.11 5.43
C THR A 108 -13.68 -13.72 6.69
N ARG A 109 -13.43 -12.42 6.90
CA ARG A 109 -12.75 -11.92 8.11
C ARG A 109 -13.60 -12.11 9.37
N GLY A 110 -14.92 -11.95 9.27
CA GLY A 110 -15.86 -12.25 10.35
C GLY A 110 -15.92 -13.74 10.69
N ARG A 111 -15.82 -14.62 9.68
CA ARG A 111 -15.80 -16.08 9.85
C ARG A 111 -14.52 -16.58 10.51
N GLU A 112 -13.36 -16.00 10.19
CA GLU A 112 -12.09 -16.30 10.85
C GLU A 112 -12.06 -15.82 12.32
N GLY A 113 -12.68 -14.67 12.60
CA GLY A 113 -12.88 -14.19 13.97
C GLY A 113 -13.87 -15.03 14.79
N ALA A 114 -14.88 -15.63 14.16
CA ALA A 114 -15.84 -16.52 14.83
C ALA A 114 -15.29 -17.95 15.03
N ALA A 115 -14.43 -18.44 14.13
CA ALA A 115 -13.80 -19.76 14.26
C ALA A 115 -12.74 -19.83 15.39
N SER A 116 -12.21 -18.69 15.84
CA SER A 116 -11.25 -18.60 16.96
C SER A 116 -11.92 -18.51 18.34
N VAL A 117 -13.26 -18.46 18.40
CA VAL A 117 -14.04 -18.52 19.66
C VAL A 117 -14.87 -19.79 19.66
N ALA A 118 -14.22 -20.96 19.67
CA ALA A 118 -14.87 -22.20 20.05
C ALA A 118 -14.91 -22.25 21.60
N PRO A 119 -16.09 -22.32 22.26
CA PRO A 119 -16.17 -22.43 23.70
C PRO A 119 -15.56 -23.75 24.17
N GLY A 120 -14.72 -23.64 25.20
CA GLY A 120 -13.99 -24.75 25.80
C GLY A 120 -14.88 -25.95 26.13
N GLN A 121 -14.40 -27.11 25.71
CA GLN A 121 -14.86 -28.43 26.09
C GLN A 121 -14.79 -28.55 27.62
N SER A 122 -15.94 -28.51 28.30
CA SER A 122 -16.05 -28.79 29.74
C SER A 122 -15.74 -30.27 29.96
N VAL A 123 -14.54 -30.55 30.45
CA VAL A 123 -14.15 -31.89 30.93
C VAL A 123 -14.89 -32.15 32.23
N ASN A 124 -15.83 -33.11 32.19
CA ASN A 124 -16.43 -33.69 33.39
C ASN A 124 -15.33 -34.42 34.18
N ALA A 125 -14.97 -33.88 35.35
CA ALA A 125 -14.25 -34.64 36.36
C ALA A 125 -15.30 -35.34 37.25
N SER A 126 -15.41 -36.64 37.06
CA SER A 126 -16.10 -37.57 37.95
C SER A 126 -15.15 -37.91 39.09
N GLU A 127 -15.53 -37.62 40.34
CA GLU A 127 -15.03 -38.30 41.54
C GLU A 127 -16.10 -38.22 42.63
N GLY A 128 -16.52 -39.39 43.09
CA GLY A 128 -17.62 -39.64 44.03
C GLY A 128 -18.07 -41.09 43.95
#